data_AF-A0A2V6M9L7-F1
#
_entry.id   AF-A0A2V6M9L7-F1
#
_cell.length_a   1.000
_cell.length_b   1.000
_cell.length_c   1.000
_cell.angle_alpha   90.00
_cell.angle_beta   90.00
_cell.angle_gamma   90.00
#
_symmetry.space_group_name_H-M   'P 1'
#
loop_
_entity.id
_entity.type
_entity.pdbx_description
1 polymer ?
#
loop_
_entity_poly.entity_id
_entity_poly.type
_entity_poly.pdbx_seq_one_letter_code
_entity_poly.pdbx_strand_id
1 'polypeptide(L)' 'MQSETVEIPKQVLASVETLDELYDWLTAQNAGIMAELREARQEDLAGKFKAWNPRHVSWATESK' A
#
# COMPACT_ATOMS: atom_id res chain seq x y z
N MET A 1 -17.25 10.91 -3.99
CA MET A 1 -16.23 9.90 -4.35
C MET A 1 -14.90 10.44 -3.83
N GLN A 2 -14.53 10.09 -2.60
CA GLN A 2 -13.24 10.48 -2.04
C GLN A 2 -12.20 9.59 -2.71
N SER A 3 -11.29 10.18 -3.47
CA SER A 3 -10.22 9.46 -4.13
C SER A 3 -9.32 8.82 -3.08
N GLU A 4 -9.28 7.49 -3.09
CA GLU A 4 -8.44 6.62 -2.25
C GLU A 4 -6.98 6.79 -2.66
N THR A 5 -6.38 7.93 -2.30
CA THR A 5 -5.04 8.31 -2.77
C THR A 5 -3.98 7.82 -1.78
N VAL A 6 -3.15 6.88 -2.23
CA VAL A 6 -1.91 6.48 -1.54
C VAL A 6 -0.81 7.45 -1.95
N GLU A 7 -0.26 8.19 -1.00
CA GLU A 7 0.83 9.13 -1.25
C GLU A 7 2.18 8.41 -1.20
N ILE A 8 2.81 8.22 -2.36
CA ILE A 8 4.15 7.65 -2.46
C ILE A 8 5.16 8.80 -2.64
N PRO A 9 6.21 8.90 -1.80
CA PRO A 9 7.24 9.91 -1.98
C PRO A 9 7.89 9.80 -3.36
N LYS A 10 8.05 10.94 -4.04
CA LYS A 10 8.64 10.99 -5.38
C LYS A 10 10.06 10.44 -5.42
N GLN A 11 10.79 10.58 -4.32
CA GLN A 11 12.15 10.08 -4.15
C GLN A 11 12.19 8.55 -4.20
N VAL A 12 11.18 7.90 -3.61
CA VAL A 12 11.04 6.44 -3.62
C VAL A 12 10.71 5.99 -5.05
N LEU A 13 9.71 6.59 -5.69
CA LEU A 13 9.38 6.27 -7.09
C LEU A 13 10.54 6.51 -8.06
N ALA A 14 11.43 7.46 -7.77
CA ALA A 14 12.62 7.73 -8.56
C ALA A 14 13.79 6.78 -8.24
N SER A 15 13.82 6.17 -7.05
CA SER A 15 14.87 5.25 -6.63
C SER A 15 14.55 3.79 -6.94
N VAL A 16 13.26 3.45 -7.05
CA VAL A 16 12.84 2.08 -7.35
C VAL A 16 13.01 1.81 -8.85
N GLU A 17 13.75 0.76 -9.20
CA GLU A 17 13.95 0.36 -10.59
C GLU A 17 12.98 -0.75 -11.02
N THR A 18 12.46 -1.53 -10.07
CA THR A 18 11.59 -2.68 -10.32
C THR A 18 10.29 -2.63 -9.52
N LEU A 19 9.24 -3.26 -10.04
CA LEU A 19 7.97 -3.38 -9.31
C LEU A 19 8.14 -4.14 -7.98
N ASP A 20 9.07 -5.10 -7.93
CA ASP A 20 9.35 -5.90 -6.74
C ASP A 20 9.99 -5.06 -5.63
N GLU A 21 10.91 -4.15 -5.95
CA GLU A 21 11.48 -3.22 -4.97
C GLU A 21 10.43 -2.24 -4.40
N LEU A 22 9.50 -1.76 -5.23
CA LEU A 22 8.39 -0.90 -4.76
C LEU A 22 7.52 -1.70 -3.79
N TYR A 23 7.26 -2.96 -4.13
CA TYR A 23 6.44 -3.86 -3.36
C TYR A 23 7.09 -4.20 -2.00
N ASP A 24 8.39 -4.49 -1.99
CA ASP A 24 9.17 -4.72 -0.79
C ASP A 24 9.22 -3.48 0.09
N TRP A 25 9.41 -2.29 -0.49
CA TRP A 25 9.36 -1.03 0.26
C TRP A 25 7.98 -0.79 0.88
N LEU A 26 6.90 -1.00 0.12
CA LEU A 26 5.53 -0.84 0.62
C LEU A 26 5.24 -1.83 1.76
N THR A 27 5.76 -3.06 1.64
CA THR A 27 5.59 -4.13 2.63
C THR A 27 6.43 -3.91 3.88
N ALA A 28 7.69 -3.48 3.75
CA ALA A 28 8.57 -3.18 4.87
C ALA A 28 8.00 -2.07 5.75
N GLN A 29 7.35 -1.12 5.12
CA GLN A 29 6.91 0.10 5.77
C GLN A 29 5.46 0.07 6.24
N ASN A 30 4.62 -0.70 5.54
CA ASN A 30 3.19 -0.86 5.85
C ASN A 30 2.79 -2.34 5.78
N ALA A 31 3.50 -3.19 6.54
CA ALA A 31 3.24 -4.62 6.60
C ALA A 31 1.78 -4.96 6.94
N GLY A 32 1.14 -4.17 7.81
CA GLY A 32 -0.27 -4.34 8.16
C GLY A 32 -1.22 -4.07 6.99
N ILE A 33 -1.00 -3.00 6.24
CA ILE A 33 -1.81 -2.64 5.05
C ILE A 33 -1.63 -3.70 3.96
N MET A 34 -0.39 -4.15 3.76
CA MET A 34 -0.09 -5.19 2.78
C MET A 34 -0.69 -6.54 3.16
N ALA A 35 -0.73 -6.88 4.45
CA ALA A 35 -1.43 -8.06 4.94
C ALA A 35 -2.94 -7.97 4.68
N GLU A 36 -3.57 -6.84 5.01
CA GLU A 36 -5.01 -6.63 4.76
C GLU A 36 -5.33 -6.62 3.25
N LEU A 37 -4.50 -6.02 2.40
CA LEU A 37 -4.64 -6.05 0.94
C LEU A 37 -4.51 -7.47 0.37
N ARG A 38 -3.56 -8.26 0.87
CA ARG A 38 -3.39 -9.66 0.45
C ARG A 38 -4.58 -10.50 0.90
N GLU A 39 -5.07 -10.30 2.12
CA GLU A 39 -6.27 -10.96 2.63
C GLU A 39 -7.50 -10.59 1.81
N ALA A 40 -7.73 -9.29 1.54
CA ALA A 40 -8.81 -8.83 0.69
C ALA A 40 -8.73 -9.40 -0.73
N ARG A 41 -7.52 -9.50 -1.31
CA ARG A 41 -7.31 -10.15 -2.61
C ARG A 41 -7.59 -11.66 -2.56
N GLN A 42 -7.25 -12.34 -1.46
CA GLN A 42 -7.60 -13.75 -1.28
C GLN A 42 -9.12 -13.94 -1.11
N GLU A 43 -9.79 -13.05 -0.38
CA GLU A 43 -11.25 -13.05 -0.26
C GLU A 43 -11.94 -12.78 -1.60
N ASP A 44 -11.42 -11.86 -2.41
CA ASP A 44 -11.87 -11.60 -3.78
C ASP A 44 -11.74 -12.84 -4.68
N LEU A 45 -10.56 -13.48 -4.68
CA LEU A 45 -10.34 -14.74 -5.41
C LEU A 45 -11.25 -15.88 -4.92
N ALA A 46 -11.64 -15.86 -3.65
CA ALA A 46 -12.59 -16.79 -3.06
C ALA A 46 -14.06 -16.42 -3.33
N GLY A 47 -14.34 -15.37 -4.10
CA GLY A 47 -15.69 -14.90 -4.43
C GLY A 47 -16.40 -14.18 -3.29
N LYS A 48 -15.69 -13.80 -2.23
CA LYS A 48 -16.18 -13.09 -1.04
C LYS A 48 -15.66 -11.65 -1.03
N PHE A 49 -15.65 -10.99 -2.18
CA PHE A 49 -15.14 -9.63 -2.32
C PHE A 49 -15.74 -8.70 -1.27
N LYS A 50 -14.87 -8.18 -0.41
CA LYS A 50 -15.18 -7.08 0.50
C LYS A 50 -14.33 -5.90 0.06
N ALA A 51 -14.99 -4.78 -0.24
CA ALA A 51 -14.28 -3.55 -0.60
C ALA A 51 -13.30 -3.22 0.54
N TRP A 52 -12.01 -3.37 0.26
CA TRP A 52 -10.95 -3.10 1.22
C TRP A 52 -10.91 -1.59 1.46
N ASN A 53 -11.16 -1.18 2.71
CA ASN A 53 -11.24 0.22 3.05
C ASN A 53 -9.90 0.64 3.68
N PRO A 54 -9.05 1.40 2.97
CA PRO A 54 -7.73 1.75 3.47
C PRO A 54 -7.84 2.58 4.75
N ARG A 55 -7.12 2.15 5.79
CA ARG A 55 -6.93 2.98 6.99
C ARG A 55 -5.98 4.13 6.66
N HIS A 56 -6.37 5.35 7.00
CA HIS A 56 -5.55 6.53 6.86
C HIS A 56 -4.27 6.35 7.68
N VAL A 57 -3.15 6.07 7.01
CA VAL A 57 -1.84 5.99 7.66
C VAL A 57 -1.13 7.33 7.53
N SER A 58 -0.95 8.00 8.66
CA SER A 58 -0.11 9.19 8.74
C SER A 58 1.35 8.75 8.60
N TRP A 59 1.93 9.00 7.45
CA TRP A 59 3.35 8.78 7.23
C TRP A 59 4.17 9.78 8.06
N ALA A 60 5.22 9.30 8.73
CA ALA A 60 6.23 10.18 9.30
C ALA A 60 7.14 10.64 8.16
N THR A 61 6.75 11.71 7.44
CA THR A 61 7.69 12.38 6.55
C THR A 61 8.67 13.09 7.47
N GLU A 62 9.86 12.51 7.67
CA GLU A 62 11.00 13.26 8.17
C GLU A 62 11.27 14.40 7.18
N SER A 63 10.65 15.54 7.44
CA SER A 63 11.10 16.82 6.91
C SER A 63 12.33 17.20 7.70
N LYS A 64 13.50 17.09 7.08
CA LYS A 64 14.70 17.78 7.52
C LYS A 64 15.50 18.25 6.32
#